data_AF-A0A427DX62-F1
#
_entry.id   AF-A0A427DX62-F1
#
_cell.length_a   1.000
_cell.length_b   1.000
_cell.length_c   1.000
_cell.angle_alpha   90.00
_cell.angle_beta   90.00
_cell.angle_gamma   90.00
#
_symmetry.space_group_name_H-M   'P 1'
#
loop_
_entity.id
_entity.type
_entity.pdbx_description
1 polymer ?
#
loop_
_entity_poly.entity_id
_entity_poly.type
_entity_poly.pdbx_seq_one_letter_code
_entity_poly.pdbx_strand_id
1 'polypeptide(L)'
;MSQRFQDSDSDQKKLNQNVRPISECERKRERLYDVTTDVVHVPVLTCEGLWRIYQSRAEDVVAPGGELIANPIERNRAINAAYAKLWLDDPRFQWAGLAAFASKTVGCGLLHARDSIDKIQKEYEASQKIRQPYTLSDLVDPNKVAQHARYERELEAADDDNPFWSINARLPGSSRSLTQEGLLYVYEKMALGNTTLFLDIYPLHLFYAQRGLNEFEECLKKRESIYGHPKFPVQWPVDQQELGFGVDYDDILLGFEALDSGHLAKSVRHLANHEQRNILQPIMYDDWKLDWLLFANHFYYVTRISPLPDIAQPIELTLASQCKRIDDDRTVTFDSSPLADLSDIDQRMAFVLRAARQFDELLRGSSRGLLEQSIRDIAAGQGVR
;
A
#
# COMPACT_ATOMS: atom_id res chain seq x y z
N MET A 1 -2.04 -16.97 21.65
CA MET A 1 -2.25 -15.70 22.36
C MET A 1 -1.73 -14.60 21.44
N SER A 2 -2.60 -13.89 20.71
CA SER A 2 -2.14 -12.74 19.93
C SER A 2 -1.59 -11.72 20.92
N GLN A 3 -0.43 -11.15 20.63
CA GLN A 3 -0.06 -9.90 21.25
C GLN A 3 -1.17 -8.91 20.89
N ARG A 4 -2.04 -8.59 21.85
CA ARG A 4 -2.74 -7.30 21.82
C ARG A 4 -1.70 -6.24 21.47
N PHE A 5 -2.11 -5.24 20.69
CA PHE A 5 -1.33 -4.04 20.36
C PHE A 5 -0.34 -3.70 21.47
N GLN A 6 0.89 -3.27 21.13
CA GLN A 6 1.86 -2.84 22.13
C GLN A 6 1.26 -1.71 22.98
N ASP A 7 0.65 -2.06 24.11
CA ASP A 7 0.05 -1.13 25.04
C ASP A 7 1.19 -0.25 25.55
N SER A 8 1.11 1.06 25.28
CA SER A 8 2.04 2.01 25.88
C SER A 8 1.49 2.48 27.20
N ASP A 9 2.38 2.87 28.11
CA ASP A 9 2.00 3.53 29.36
C ASP A 9 1.15 4.78 29.12
N SER A 10 1.26 5.42 27.94
CA SER A 10 0.44 6.57 27.56
C SER A 10 -1.02 6.21 27.26
N ASP A 11 -1.30 4.97 26.84
CA ASP A 11 -2.68 4.50 26.57
C ASP A 11 -3.52 4.42 27.85
N GLN A 12 -2.89 4.33 29.02
CA GLN A 12 -3.57 4.32 30.34
C GLN A 12 -3.66 5.70 30.99
N LYS A 13 -3.01 6.72 30.41
CA LYS A 13 -2.98 8.09 30.97
C LYS A 13 -4.15 8.91 30.45
N LYS A 14 -4.63 9.83 31.29
CA LYS A 14 -5.72 10.75 30.92
C LYS A 14 -5.20 11.85 30.02
N LEU A 15 -5.98 12.18 28.99
CA LEU A 15 -5.72 13.30 28.11
C LEU A 15 -5.70 14.62 28.90
N ASN A 16 -4.82 15.54 28.51
CA ASN A 16 -4.61 16.85 29.13
C ASN A 16 -4.21 16.78 30.61
N GLN A 17 -3.63 15.65 31.05
CA GLN A 17 -3.10 15.47 32.41
C GLN A 17 -1.61 15.14 32.43
N ASN A 18 -1.00 15.31 33.60
CA ASN A 18 0.41 15.05 33.82
C ASN A 18 0.73 13.57 33.63
N VAL A 19 1.78 13.28 32.86
CA VAL A 19 2.16 11.88 32.56
C VAL A 19 3.03 11.24 33.63
N ARG A 20 3.50 12.02 34.60
CA ARG A 20 4.30 11.57 35.74
C ARG A 20 3.99 12.41 36.99
N PRO A 21 4.23 11.89 38.20
CA PRO A 21 4.08 12.65 39.44
C PRO A 21 4.89 13.95 39.44
N ILE A 22 4.36 15.01 40.04
CA ILE A 22 5.03 16.33 40.13
C ILE A 22 6.38 16.22 40.86
N SER A 23 6.51 15.28 41.80
CA SER A 23 7.75 14.99 42.51
C SER A 23 8.90 14.52 41.60
N GLU A 24 8.58 13.97 40.43
CA GLU A 24 9.54 13.44 39.45
C GLU A 24 9.76 14.38 38.27
N CYS A 25 9.14 15.57 38.30
CA CYS A 25 9.25 16.57 37.25
C CYS A 25 10.53 17.41 37.41
N GLU A 26 11.10 17.82 36.27
CA GLU A 26 12.32 18.64 36.25
C GLU A 26 12.04 20.01 36.86
N ARG A 27 12.95 20.49 37.72
CA ARG A 27 12.88 21.82 38.32
C ARG A 27 13.96 22.70 37.73
N LYS A 28 13.59 23.86 37.21
CA LYS A 28 14.51 24.84 36.61
C LYS A 28 14.26 26.23 37.18
N ARG A 29 15.32 27.01 37.33
CA ARG A 29 15.21 28.45 37.61
C ARG A 29 15.08 29.19 36.30
N GLU A 30 13.97 29.89 36.13
CA GLU A 30 13.67 30.68 34.94
C GLU A 30 13.33 32.11 35.32
N ARG A 31 13.63 33.05 34.43
CA ARG A 31 13.30 34.45 34.64
C ARG A 31 11.92 34.72 34.07
N LEU A 32 10.93 34.86 34.95
CA LEU A 32 9.54 35.17 34.60
C LEU A 32 9.19 36.53 35.21
N TYR A 33 8.65 37.43 34.40
CA TYR A 33 8.28 38.79 34.84
C TYR A 33 9.43 39.52 35.56
N ASP A 34 10.63 39.47 34.99
CA ASP A 34 11.89 40.04 35.52
C ASP A 34 12.42 39.46 36.85
N VAL A 35 11.76 38.45 37.42
CA VAL A 35 12.16 37.77 38.67
C VAL A 35 12.60 36.32 38.40
N THR A 36 13.68 35.89 39.04
CA THR A 36 14.12 34.48 39.00
C THR A 36 13.17 33.63 39.83
N THR A 37 12.49 32.70 39.18
CA THR A 37 11.45 31.84 39.77
C THR A 37 11.82 30.37 39.58
N ASP A 38 11.61 29.54 40.62
CA ASP A 38 11.69 28.09 40.49
C ASP A 38 10.44 27.55 39.79
N VAL A 39 10.62 26.98 38.60
CA VAL A 39 9.56 26.42 37.76
C VAL A 39 9.69 24.89 37.73
N VAL A 40 8.55 24.21 37.82
CA VAL A 40 8.47 22.76 37.64
C VAL A 40 7.91 22.48 36.24
N HIS A 41 8.69 21.79 35.42
CA HIS A 41 8.29 21.40 34.07
C HIS A 41 7.46 20.11 34.13
N VAL A 42 6.15 20.25 34.01
CA VAL A 42 5.20 19.12 34.05
C VAL A 42 4.89 18.65 32.62
N PRO A 43 5.27 17.40 32.26
CA PRO A 43 4.91 16.87 30.96
C PRO A 43 3.43 16.46 30.94
N VAL A 44 2.69 16.98 29.98
CA VAL A 44 1.25 16.74 29.79
C VAL A 44 1.02 15.91 28.53
N LEU A 45 0.12 14.93 28.60
CA LEU A 45 -0.32 14.18 27.43
C LEU A 45 -1.30 15.03 26.62
N THR A 46 -0.92 15.42 25.40
CA THR A 46 -1.80 16.18 24.49
C THR A 46 -2.26 15.30 23.33
N CYS A 47 -3.25 15.79 22.57
CA CYS A 47 -3.70 15.15 21.33
C CYS A 47 -2.56 14.96 20.33
N GLU A 48 -1.71 15.98 20.14
CA GLU A 48 -0.53 15.90 19.28
C GLU A 48 0.50 14.88 19.80
N GLY A 49 0.58 14.71 21.12
CA GLY A 49 1.39 13.65 21.73
C GLY A 49 0.87 12.26 21.38
N LEU A 50 -0.44 12.04 21.51
CA LEU A 50 -1.09 10.78 21.14
C LEU A 50 -0.96 10.49 19.63
N TRP A 51 -1.22 11.48 18.77
CA TRP A 51 -1.05 11.30 17.33
C TRP A 51 0.37 10.93 16.95
N ARG A 52 1.39 11.52 17.58
CA ARG A 52 2.78 11.10 17.36
C ARG A 52 3.03 9.66 17.76
N ILE A 53 2.43 9.19 18.87
CA ILE A 53 2.58 7.79 19.31
C ILE A 53 1.96 6.85 18.27
N TYR A 54 0.72 7.08 17.84
CA TYR A 54 0.05 6.18 16.89
C TYR A 54 0.62 6.29 15.47
N GLN A 55 1.04 7.49 15.06
CA GLN A 55 1.74 7.69 13.79
C GLN A 55 3.07 6.95 13.80
N SER A 56 3.89 7.10 14.86
CA SER A 56 5.15 6.37 15.00
C SER A 56 4.95 4.85 14.94
N ARG A 57 3.88 4.33 15.55
CA ARG A 57 3.55 2.89 15.46
C ARG A 57 3.25 2.43 14.04
N ALA A 58 2.59 3.25 13.23
CA ALA A 58 2.38 2.94 11.81
C ALA A 58 3.69 3.06 11.04
N GLU A 59 4.48 4.10 11.28
CA GLU A 59 5.79 4.29 10.67
C GLU A 59 6.72 3.13 10.96
N ASP A 60 6.76 2.61 12.19
CA ASP A 60 7.60 1.46 12.57
C ASP A 60 7.27 0.18 11.76
N VAL A 61 6.07 0.06 11.17
CA VAL A 61 5.71 -1.06 10.28
C VAL A 61 6.38 -0.94 8.92
N VAL A 62 6.47 0.27 8.36
CA VAL A 62 6.93 0.52 6.98
C VAL A 62 8.31 1.16 6.90
N ALA A 63 8.81 1.70 8.00
CA ALA A 63 10.05 2.42 8.16
C ALA A 63 10.71 2.09 9.52
N PRO A 64 10.97 0.80 9.84
CA PRO A 64 11.57 0.43 11.11
C PRO A 64 12.95 1.10 11.26
N GLY A 65 13.15 1.85 12.35
CA GLY A 65 14.37 2.63 12.55
C GLY A 65 14.39 4.00 11.85
N GLY A 66 13.26 4.44 11.29
CA GLY A 66 13.09 5.78 10.71
C GLY A 66 13.39 5.88 9.21
N GLU A 67 13.75 4.78 8.56
CA GLU A 67 13.98 4.72 7.11
C GLU A 67 12.99 3.75 6.46
N LEU A 68 12.28 4.20 5.41
CA LEU A 68 11.33 3.37 4.68
C LEU A 68 11.99 2.09 4.18
N ILE A 69 11.32 0.95 4.35
CA ILE A 69 11.72 -0.34 3.79
C ILE A 69 11.91 -0.14 2.28
N ALA A 70 13.17 -0.27 1.84
CA ALA A 70 13.56 0.09 0.48
C ALA A 70 12.86 -0.77 -0.58
N ASN A 71 12.66 -2.07 -0.29
CA ASN A 71 11.96 -2.99 -1.18
C ASN A 71 10.42 -2.82 -1.05
N PRO A 72 9.72 -2.31 -2.08
CA PRO A 72 8.27 -2.11 -2.03
C PRO A 72 7.45 -3.37 -1.77
N ILE A 73 7.94 -4.54 -2.22
CA ILE A 73 7.24 -5.81 -1.99
C ILE A 73 7.33 -6.22 -0.52
N GLU A 74 8.50 -6.03 0.12
CA GLU A 74 8.66 -6.27 1.56
C GLU A 74 7.85 -5.28 2.39
N ARG A 75 7.85 -4.00 2.00
CA ARG A 75 7.02 -2.97 2.62
C ARG A 75 5.54 -3.29 2.51
N ASN A 76 5.07 -3.69 1.34
CA ASN A 76 3.68 -4.12 1.14
C ASN A 76 3.33 -5.35 2.00
N ARG A 77 4.21 -6.35 2.11
CA ARG A 77 4.00 -7.50 3.02
C ARG A 77 3.80 -7.06 4.48
N ALA A 78 4.57 -6.07 4.95
CA ALA A 78 4.42 -5.53 6.30
C ALA A 78 3.06 -4.83 6.48
N ILE A 79 2.63 -4.03 5.50
CA ILE A 79 1.33 -3.36 5.47
C ILE A 79 0.18 -4.38 5.53
N ASN A 80 0.21 -5.39 4.66
CA ASN A 80 -0.81 -6.44 4.60
C ASN A 80 -0.96 -7.14 5.95
N ALA A 81 0.18 -7.49 6.55
CA ALA A 81 0.23 -8.16 7.85
C ALA A 81 -0.30 -7.27 8.98
N ALA A 82 -0.05 -5.96 8.94
CA ALA A 82 -0.54 -5.02 9.94
C ALA A 82 -2.08 -4.89 9.88
N TYR A 83 -2.66 -4.72 8.69
CA TYR A 83 -4.12 -4.71 8.51
C TYR A 83 -4.77 -6.04 8.94
N ALA A 84 -4.16 -7.16 8.58
CA ALA A 84 -4.65 -8.48 8.97
C ALA A 84 -4.65 -8.67 10.49
N LYS A 85 -3.58 -8.25 11.18
CA LYS A 85 -3.49 -8.29 12.65
C LYS A 85 -4.54 -7.39 13.30
N LEU A 86 -4.72 -6.17 12.80
CA LEU A 86 -5.73 -5.23 13.27
C LEU A 86 -7.14 -5.83 13.24
N TRP A 87 -7.50 -6.51 12.14
CA TRP A 87 -8.80 -7.19 12.04
C TRP A 87 -8.90 -8.44 12.93
N LEU A 88 -7.81 -9.22 13.08
CA LEU A 88 -7.80 -10.39 13.95
C LEU A 88 -7.98 -10.01 15.43
N ASP A 89 -7.49 -8.83 15.82
CA ASP A 89 -7.66 -8.31 17.18
C ASP A 89 -9.07 -7.76 17.42
N ASP A 90 -9.66 -7.06 16.44
CA ASP A 90 -11.07 -6.64 16.48
C ASP A 90 -11.76 -6.81 15.10
N PRO A 91 -12.56 -7.88 14.92
CA PRO A 91 -13.24 -8.15 13.65
C PRO A 91 -14.29 -7.10 13.25
N ARG A 92 -14.64 -6.14 14.12
CA ARG A 92 -15.48 -5.00 13.75
C ARG A 92 -14.80 -4.09 12.72
N PHE A 93 -13.47 -4.06 12.66
CA PHE A 93 -12.70 -3.34 11.64
C PHE A 93 -12.77 -4.01 10.26
N GLN A 94 -13.97 -4.29 9.75
CA GLN A 94 -14.18 -4.97 8.46
C GLN A 94 -13.44 -4.29 7.31
N TRP A 95 -13.35 -2.96 7.33
CA TRP A 95 -12.60 -2.21 6.34
C TRP A 95 -11.09 -2.54 6.37
N ALA A 96 -10.48 -2.61 7.55
CA ALA A 96 -9.09 -3.08 7.70
C ALA A 96 -8.91 -4.54 7.24
N GLY A 97 -9.89 -5.41 7.55
CA GLY A 97 -9.89 -6.79 7.07
C GLY A 97 -9.89 -6.89 5.54
N LEU A 98 -10.72 -6.09 4.88
CA LEU A 98 -10.74 -5.98 3.41
C LEU A 98 -9.44 -5.36 2.87
N ALA A 99 -8.92 -4.33 3.54
CA ALA A 99 -7.67 -3.66 3.18
C ALA A 99 -6.48 -4.63 3.20
N ALA A 100 -6.46 -5.63 4.08
CA ALA A 100 -5.45 -6.69 4.07
C ALA A 100 -5.44 -7.48 2.74
N PHE A 101 -6.61 -7.80 2.17
CA PHE A 101 -6.72 -8.47 0.87
C PHE A 101 -6.43 -7.53 -0.30
N ALA A 102 -6.91 -6.28 -0.23
CA ALA A 102 -6.69 -5.29 -1.27
C ALA A 102 -5.20 -4.95 -1.39
N SER A 103 -4.54 -4.67 -0.26
CA SER A 103 -3.11 -4.40 -0.21
C SER A 103 -2.29 -5.64 -0.62
N LYS A 104 -2.72 -6.87 -0.27
CA LYS A 104 -2.13 -8.11 -0.80
C LYS A 104 -2.20 -8.16 -2.32
N THR A 105 -3.34 -7.82 -2.90
CA THR A 105 -3.54 -7.80 -4.36
C THR A 105 -2.61 -6.79 -5.03
N VAL A 106 -2.39 -5.62 -4.40
CA VAL A 106 -1.35 -4.67 -4.82
C VAL A 106 0.03 -5.34 -4.81
N GLY A 107 0.38 -6.06 -3.73
CA GLY A 107 1.63 -6.82 -3.63
C GLY A 107 1.85 -7.83 -4.75
N CYS A 108 0.80 -8.55 -5.15
CA CYS A 108 0.85 -9.48 -6.29
C CYS A 108 1.09 -8.74 -7.61
N GLY A 109 0.47 -7.57 -7.80
CA GLY A 109 0.75 -6.68 -8.94
C GLY A 109 2.20 -6.20 -8.97
N LEU A 110 2.76 -5.83 -7.81
CA LEU A 110 4.17 -5.45 -7.69
C LEU A 110 5.12 -6.60 -8.07
N LEU A 111 4.82 -7.83 -7.62
CA LEU A 111 5.57 -9.03 -8.02
C LEU A 111 5.55 -9.23 -9.53
N HIS A 112 4.36 -9.15 -10.13
CA HIS A 112 4.21 -9.35 -11.57
C HIS A 112 4.93 -8.27 -12.39
N ALA A 113 4.81 -7.00 -12.00
CA ALA A 113 5.49 -5.91 -12.67
C ALA A 113 7.01 -6.08 -12.60
N ARG A 114 7.56 -6.41 -11.41
CA ARG A 114 8.99 -6.67 -11.23
C ARG A 114 9.47 -7.85 -12.07
N ASP A 115 8.77 -8.99 -12.03
CA ASP A 115 9.11 -10.18 -12.84
C ASP A 115 9.13 -9.84 -14.34
N SER A 116 8.15 -9.07 -14.81
CA SER A 116 8.08 -8.61 -16.19
C SER A 116 9.25 -7.69 -16.56
N ILE A 117 9.61 -6.75 -15.69
CA ILE A 117 10.77 -5.85 -15.88
C ILE A 117 12.07 -6.66 -15.96
N ASP A 118 12.25 -7.64 -15.07
CA ASP A 118 13.45 -8.49 -15.03
C ASP A 118 13.56 -9.35 -16.31
N LYS A 119 12.44 -9.88 -16.80
CA LYS A 119 12.37 -10.63 -18.08
C LYS A 119 12.72 -9.77 -19.29
N ILE A 120 12.16 -8.56 -19.37
CA ILE A 120 12.48 -7.60 -20.44
C ILE A 120 13.97 -7.23 -20.41
N GLN A 121 14.54 -7.02 -19.23
CA GLN A 121 15.95 -6.69 -19.08
C GLN A 121 16.87 -7.84 -19.50
N LYS A 122 16.52 -9.08 -19.14
CA LYS A 122 17.25 -10.30 -19.50
C LYS A 122 17.26 -10.55 -21.01
N GLU A 123 16.11 -10.38 -21.68
CA GLU A 123 16.02 -10.44 -23.14
C GLU A 123 16.92 -9.39 -23.80
N TYR A 124 16.84 -8.14 -23.33
CA TYR A 124 17.70 -7.08 -23.83
C TYR A 124 19.20 -7.41 -23.68
N GLU A 125 19.63 -7.90 -22.52
CA GLU A 125 21.02 -8.29 -22.29
C GLU A 125 21.47 -9.44 -23.19
N ALA A 126 20.60 -10.43 -23.44
CA ALA A 126 20.88 -11.52 -24.37
C ALA A 126 21.03 -11.00 -25.81
N SER A 127 20.15 -10.09 -26.23
CA SER A 127 20.19 -9.48 -27.57
C SER A 127 21.49 -8.71 -27.83
N GLN A 128 22.04 -8.04 -26.80
CA GLN A 128 23.29 -7.29 -26.90
C GLN A 128 24.52 -8.19 -27.11
N LYS A 129 24.48 -9.44 -26.63
CA LYS A 129 25.57 -10.40 -26.85
C LYS A 129 25.68 -10.83 -28.32
N ILE A 130 24.55 -10.90 -29.03
CA ILE A 130 24.50 -11.25 -30.46
C ILE A 130 24.84 -10.05 -31.35
N ARG A 131 24.44 -8.83 -30.95
CA ARG A 131 24.70 -7.59 -31.72
C ARG A 131 26.16 -7.16 -31.76
N GLN A 132 27.07 -7.89 -31.10
CA GLN A 132 28.49 -7.59 -31.18
C GLN A 132 29.02 -7.81 -32.59
N PRO A 133 29.83 -6.88 -33.14
CA PRO A 133 30.35 -7.02 -34.50
C PRO A 133 31.28 -8.24 -34.61
N TYR A 134 30.96 -9.14 -35.53
CA TYR A 134 31.79 -10.29 -35.87
C TYR A 134 32.74 -9.97 -37.02
N THR A 135 33.99 -10.41 -36.91
CA THR A 135 34.98 -10.35 -37.99
C THR A 135 34.97 -11.64 -38.80
N LEU A 136 35.50 -11.59 -40.04
CA LEU A 136 35.66 -12.80 -40.87
C LEU A 136 36.49 -13.90 -40.19
N SER A 137 37.47 -13.52 -39.34
CA SER A 137 38.26 -14.46 -38.54
C SER A 137 37.48 -15.15 -37.43
N ASP A 138 36.43 -14.51 -36.89
CA ASP A 138 35.60 -15.13 -35.84
C ASP A 138 34.73 -16.27 -36.40
N LEU A 139 34.40 -16.24 -37.71
CA LEU A 139 33.57 -17.26 -38.36
C LEU A 139 34.27 -18.61 -38.56
N VAL A 140 35.60 -18.62 -38.48
CA VAL A 140 36.43 -19.83 -38.66
C VAL A 140 37.06 -20.31 -37.35
N ASP A 141 36.94 -19.57 -36.26
CA ASP A 141 37.35 -19.99 -34.92
C ASP A 141 36.24 -20.86 -34.28
N PRO A 142 36.47 -22.17 -34.07
CA PRO A 142 35.46 -23.07 -33.50
C PRO A 142 34.95 -22.63 -32.13
N ASN A 143 35.77 -21.95 -31.32
CA ASN A 143 35.36 -21.47 -30.00
C ASN A 143 34.40 -20.28 -30.12
N LYS A 144 34.65 -19.37 -31.06
CA LYS A 144 33.77 -18.22 -31.34
C LYS A 144 32.45 -18.66 -31.94
N VAL A 145 32.47 -19.64 -32.84
CA VAL A 145 31.26 -20.27 -33.40
C VAL A 145 30.44 -20.94 -32.29
N ALA A 146 31.08 -21.73 -31.42
CA ALA A 146 30.40 -22.37 -30.30
C ALA A 146 29.84 -21.35 -29.29
N GLN A 147 30.53 -20.23 -29.07
CA GLN A 147 30.07 -19.13 -28.23
C GLN A 147 28.86 -18.42 -28.84
N HIS A 148 28.88 -18.11 -30.14
CA HIS A 148 27.74 -17.51 -30.85
C HIS A 148 26.50 -18.41 -30.72
N ALA A 149 26.65 -19.71 -30.97
CA ALA A 149 25.57 -20.67 -30.84
C ALA A 149 25.01 -20.77 -29.40
N ARG A 150 25.80 -20.44 -28.37
CA ARG A 150 25.31 -20.32 -26.99
C ARG A 150 24.50 -19.03 -26.80
N TYR A 151 24.97 -17.90 -27.32
CA TYR A 151 24.26 -16.63 -27.23
C TYR A 151 22.91 -16.66 -27.96
N GLU A 152 22.83 -17.34 -29.11
CA GLU A 152 21.57 -17.56 -29.82
C GLU A 152 20.56 -18.34 -28.95
N ARG A 153 21.00 -19.43 -28.31
CA ARG A 153 20.12 -20.19 -27.39
C ARG A 153 19.73 -19.40 -26.15
N GLU A 154 20.62 -18.56 -25.63
CA GLU A 154 20.31 -17.67 -24.51
C GLU A 154 19.26 -16.63 -24.88
N LEU A 155 19.34 -16.06 -26.09
CA LEU A 155 18.33 -15.12 -26.60
C LEU A 155 17.00 -15.83 -26.84
N GLU A 156 16.99 -16.97 -27.53
CA GLU A 156 15.78 -17.75 -27.78
C GLU A 156 15.06 -18.10 -26.47
N ALA A 157 15.80 -18.58 -25.46
CA ALA A 157 15.24 -18.86 -24.15
C ALA A 157 14.75 -17.61 -23.39
N ALA A 158 15.31 -16.43 -23.68
CA ALA A 158 14.87 -15.17 -23.07
C ALA A 158 13.64 -14.59 -23.77
N ASP A 159 13.55 -14.73 -25.10
CA ASP A 159 12.38 -14.36 -25.91
C ASP A 159 11.16 -15.20 -25.49
N ASP A 160 11.35 -16.52 -25.31
CA ASP A 160 10.30 -17.45 -24.86
C ASP A 160 9.77 -17.13 -23.45
N ASP A 161 10.61 -16.58 -22.58
CA ASP A 161 10.28 -16.24 -21.18
C ASP A 161 9.70 -14.82 -21.04
N ASN A 162 9.90 -13.95 -22.03
CA ASN A 162 9.49 -12.56 -22.01
C ASN A 162 8.17 -12.35 -22.79
N PRO A 163 7.02 -12.19 -22.11
CA PRO A 163 5.74 -12.03 -22.80
C PRO A 163 5.63 -10.72 -23.60
N PHE A 164 6.60 -9.81 -23.49
CA PHE A 164 6.65 -8.54 -24.21
C PHE A 164 7.68 -8.50 -25.34
N TRP A 165 8.38 -9.61 -25.66
CA TRP A 165 9.53 -9.63 -26.57
C TRP A 165 9.30 -8.87 -27.89
N SER A 166 8.12 -9.02 -28.49
CA SER A 166 7.79 -8.42 -29.80
C SER A 166 7.34 -6.95 -29.74
N ILE A 167 7.09 -6.40 -28.55
CA ILE A 167 6.57 -5.03 -28.35
C ILE A 167 7.48 -4.15 -27.47
N ASN A 168 8.68 -4.65 -27.12
CA ASN A 168 9.67 -3.93 -26.31
C ASN A 168 10.50 -2.92 -27.12
N ALA A 169 9.82 -1.93 -27.73
CA ALA A 169 10.50 -0.86 -28.46
C ALA A 169 11.39 -0.01 -27.52
N ARG A 170 12.63 0.24 -27.95
CA ARG A 170 13.62 1.05 -27.22
C ARG A 170 14.09 2.21 -28.09
N LEU A 171 14.04 3.42 -27.55
CA LEU A 171 14.54 4.62 -28.22
C LEU A 171 16.08 4.62 -28.24
N PRO A 172 16.72 5.17 -29.28
CA PRO A 172 18.18 5.29 -29.33
C PRO A 172 18.74 6.03 -28.11
N GLY A 173 19.72 5.43 -27.42
CA GLY A 173 20.34 6.02 -26.22
C GLY A 173 19.62 5.74 -24.90
N SER A 174 18.42 5.15 -24.92
CA SER A 174 17.67 4.81 -23.69
C SER A 174 18.16 3.50 -23.06
N SER A 175 18.31 3.53 -21.73
CA SER A 175 18.65 2.35 -20.93
C SER A 175 17.46 1.42 -20.65
N ARG A 176 16.23 1.82 -20.97
CA ARG A 176 15.00 1.03 -20.81
C ARG A 176 14.10 1.11 -22.06
N SER A 177 13.24 0.10 -22.25
CA SER A 177 12.18 0.14 -23.28
C SER A 177 10.97 0.94 -22.78
N LEU A 178 10.09 1.37 -23.68
CA LEU A 178 8.86 2.09 -23.31
C LEU A 178 7.95 1.21 -22.42
N THR A 179 7.85 -0.08 -22.70
CA THR A 179 7.13 -1.07 -21.89
C THR A 179 7.71 -1.16 -20.48
N GLN A 180 9.04 -1.24 -20.37
CA GLN A 180 9.73 -1.32 -19.08
C GLN A 180 9.53 -0.05 -18.26
N GLU A 181 9.54 1.13 -18.90
CA GLU A 181 9.22 2.41 -18.25
C GLU A 181 7.76 2.47 -17.77
N GLY A 182 6.81 1.96 -18.55
CA GLY A 182 5.40 1.87 -18.16
C GLY A 182 5.20 0.96 -16.94
N LEU A 183 5.80 -0.23 -16.95
CA LEU A 183 5.74 -1.18 -15.83
C LEU A 183 6.39 -0.63 -14.56
N LEU A 184 7.56 0.01 -14.69
CA LEU A 184 8.23 0.67 -13.56
C LEU A 184 7.36 1.77 -12.97
N TYR A 185 6.71 2.55 -13.83
CA TYR A 185 5.85 3.64 -13.41
C TYR A 185 4.62 3.13 -12.62
N VAL A 186 3.95 2.09 -13.11
CA VAL A 186 2.86 1.43 -12.37
C VAL A 186 3.38 0.87 -11.04
N TYR A 187 4.51 0.17 -11.07
CA TYR A 187 5.14 -0.40 -9.88
C TYR A 187 5.40 0.67 -8.80
N GLU A 188 5.98 1.81 -9.18
CA GLU A 188 6.27 2.92 -8.27
C GLU A 188 5.00 3.59 -7.74
N LYS A 189 4.01 3.87 -8.61
CA LYS A 189 2.74 4.49 -8.20
C LYS A 189 1.92 3.60 -7.27
N MET A 190 1.84 2.30 -7.56
CA MET A 190 1.14 1.33 -6.70
C MET A 190 1.84 1.20 -5.34
N ALA A 191 3.18 1.20 -5.32
CA ALA A 191 3.96 1.18 -4.09
C ALA A 191 3.79 2.46 -3.25
N LEU A 192 3.78 3.62 -3.91
CA LEU A 192 3.56 4.93 -3.28
C LEU A 192 2.17 4.97 -2.65
N GLY A 193 1.11 4.77 -3.45
CA GLY A 193 -0.26 4.87 -2.98
C GLY A 193 -0.57 3.93 -1.82
N ASN A 194 -0.11 2.67 -1.89
CA ASN A 194 -0.31 1.73 -0.79
C ASN A 194 0.42 2.15 0.50
N THR A 195 1.59 2.78 0.39
CA THR A 195 2.36 3.26 1.55
C THR A 195 1.71 4.50 2.16
N THR A 196 1.32 5.48 1.33
CA THR A 196 0.64 6.71 1.76
C THR A 196 -0.70 6.38 2.43
N LEU A 197 -1.49 5.51 1.81
CA LEU A 197 -2.78 5.07 2.35
C LEU A 197 -2.63 4.42 3.73
N PHE A 198 -1.63 3.55 3.89
CA PHE A 198 -1.35 2.91 5.17
C PHE A 198 -0.95 3.93 6.25
N LEU A 199 -0.05 4.87 5.92
CA LEU A 199 0.39 5.92 6.83
C LEU A 199 -0.72 6.90 7.21
N ASP A 200 -1.76 7.01 6.38
CA ASP A 200 -2.95 7.79 6.69
C ASP A 200 -3.94 7.01 7.56
N ILE A 201 -4.35 5.81 7.14
CA ILE A 201 -5.53 5.13 7.68
C ILE A 201 -5.22 4.31 8.92
N TYR A 202 -4.05 3.66 8.95
CA TYR A 202 -3.71 2.73 10.03
C TYR A 202 -3.60 3.43 11.39
N PRO A 203 -2.96 4.61 11.53
CA PRO A 203 -2.95 5.37 12.79
C PRO A 203 -4.35 5.72 13.31
N LEU A 204 -5.31 6.00 12.43
CA LEU A 204 -6.68 6.33 12.83
C LEU A 204 -7.33 5.15 13.55
N HIS A 205 -7.19 3.96 12.99
CA HIS A 205 -7.69 2.72 13.59
C HIS A 205 -7.01 2.42 14.93
N LEU A 206 -5.68 2.60 15.01
CA LEU A 206 -4.94 2.40 16.25
C LEU A 206 -5.40 3.38 17.35
N PHE A 207 -5.58 4.66 17.01
CA PHE A 207 -6.06 5.66 17.96
C PHE A 207 -7.44 5.25 18.49
N TYR A 208 -8.40 5.02 17.58
CA TYR A 208 -9.76 4.65 17.97
C TYR A 208 -9.79 3.36 18.80
N ALA A 209 -9.05 2.33 18.40
CA ALA A 209 -9.00 1.05 19.11
C ALA A 209 -8.54 1.20 20.57
N GLN A 210 -7.65 2.16 20.84
CA GLN A 210 -7.02 2.33 22.15
C GLN A 210 -7.70 3.39 23.02
N ARG A 211 -8.21 4.47 22.42
CA ARG A 211 -8.75 5.64 23.16
C ARG A 211 -10.26 5.77 23.06
N GLY A 212 -10.89 5.04 22.14
CA GLY A 212 -12.32 5.12 21.88
C GLY A 212 -12.74 6.40 21.14
N LEU A 213 -14.03 6.49 20.84
CA LEU A 213 -14.59 7.53 19.99
C LEU A 213 -14.45 8.95 20.57
N ASN A 214 -14.71 9.13 21.86
CA ASN A 214 -14.76 10.47 22.47
C ASN A 214 -13.42 11.22 22.34
N GLU A 215 -12.31 10.57 22.70
CA GLU A 215 -10.99 11.19 22.56
C GLU A 215 -10.53 11.24 21.11
N PHE A 216 -10.95 10.29 20.27
CA PHE A 216 -10.68 10.32 18.83
C PHE A 216 -11.28 11.57 18.20
N GLU A 217 -12.56 11.87 18.47
CA GLU A 217 -13.25 13.07 18.00
C GLU A 217 -12.58 14.34 18.53
N GLU A 218 -12.27 14.41 19.83
CA GLU A 218 -11.59 15.57 20.44
C GLU A 218 -10.25 15.86 19.77
N CYS A 219 -9.50 14.80 19.43
CA CYS A 219 -8.14 14.94 18.94
C CYS A 219 -8.00 14.96 17.42
N LEU A 220 -9.00 14.54 16.63
CA LEU A 220 -8.85 14.32 15.17
C LEU A 220 -8.29 15.54 14.43
N LYS A 221 -8.83 16.73 14.70
CA LYS A 221 -8.37 18.01 14.13
C LYS A 221 -6.93 18.38 14.46
N LYS A 222 -6.37 17.82 15.54
CA LYS A 222 -4.98 18.06 15.96
C LYS A 222 -3.99 17.16 15.24
N ARG A 223 -4.45 16.23 14.39
CA ARG A 223 -3.57 15.33 13.66
C ARG A 223 -2.68 16.08 12.67
N GLU A 224 -3.23 16.97 11.86
CA GLU A 224 -2.46 17.76 10.88
C GLU A 224 -1.26 18.50 11.52
N SER A 225 -1.40 18.99 12.76
CA SER A 225 -0.38 19.79 13.44
C SER A 225 0.88 19.03 13.86
N ILE A 226 0.90 17.70 13.76
CA ILE A 226 2.12 16.92 14.05
C ILE A 226 3.11 16.94 12.89
N TYR A 227 2.68 17.32 11.68
CA TYR A 227 3.56 17.44 10.52
C TYR A 227 4.56 18.60 10.67
N GLY A 228 5.76 18.43 10.11
CA GLY A 228 6.81 19.46 10.13
C GLY A 228 7.49 19.68 11.49
N HIS A 229 7.23 18.83 12.50
CA HIS A 229 7.84 18.98 13.81
C HIS A 229 9.36 18.66 13.76
N PRO A 230 10.25 19.57 14.20
CA PRO A 230 11.69 19.46 13.95
C PRO A 230 12.37 18.29 14.68
N LYS A 231 11.81 17.84 15.81
CA LYS A 231 12.37 16.71 16.58
C LYS A 231 11.71 15.36 16.29
N PHE A 232 10.50 15.39 15.72
CA PHE A 232 9.67 14.21 15.52
C PHE A 232 9.01 14.34 14.15
N PRO A 233 9.82 14.26 13.07
CA PRO A 233 9.28 14.35 11.72
C PRO A 233 8.36 13.16 11.46
N VAL A 234 7.30 13.41 10.69
CA VAL A 234 6.37 12.39 10.22
C VAL A 234 6.85 11.88 8.87
N GLN A 235 6.80 10.56 8.66
CA GLN A 235 7.02 9.96 7.36
C GLN A 235 5.79 10.19 6.49
N TRP A 236 5.95 11.02 5.47
CA TRP A 236 4.90 11.30 4.50
C TRP A 236 5.52 11.33 3.10
N PRO A 237 5.28 10.29 2.27
CA PRO A 237 6.03 10.10 1.02
C PRO A 237 5.47 10.91 -0.16
N VAL A 238 4.51 11.81 0.07
CA VAL A 238 3.86 12.64 -0.96
C VAL A 238 4.05 14.13 -0.64
N ASP A 239 3.98 14.96 -1.67
CA ASP A 239 4.08 16.41 -1.51
C ASP A 239 2.86 16.95 -0.74
N GLN A 240 3.07 17.88 0.19
CA GLN A 240 1.98 18.51 0.94
C GLN A 240 1.00 19.30 0.06
N GLN A 241 1.45 19.77 -1.11
CA GLN A 241 0.59 20.45 -2.08
C GLN A 241 -0.30 19.47 -2.85
N GLU A 242 0.15 18.23 -3.04
CA GLU A 242 -0.61 17.17 -3.70
C GLU A 242 -1.59 16.53 -2.72
N LEU A 243 -1.14 16.21 -1.50
CA LEU A 243 -1.96 15.68 -0.43
C LEU A 243 -1.43 16.12 0.94
N GLY A 244 -2.19 16.98 1.62
CA GLY A 244 -1.89 17.45 2.97
C GLY A 244 -1.93 16.30 3.98
N PHE A 245 -0.98 16.31 4.92
CA PHE A 245 -0.95 15.30 5.99
C PHE A 245 -2.06 15.53 7.02
N GLY A 246 -2.78 14.47 7.38
CA GLY A 246 -3.64 14.46 8.57
C GLY A 246 -4.86 15.40 8.49
N VAL A 247 -5.30 15.72 7.27
CA VAL A 247 -6.51 16.52 7.02
C VAL A 247 -7.74 15.82 7.62
N ASP A 248 -8.53 16.57 8.38
CA ASP A 248 -9.77 16.10 9.02
C ASP A 248 -10.94 16.09 8.02
N TYR A 249 -11.02 15.03 7.20
CA TYR A 249 -12.17 14.81 6.33
C TYR A 249 -13.34 14.22 7.12
N ASP A 250 -14.56 14.73 6.88
CA ASP A 250 -15.78 14.30 7.58
C ASP A 250 -16.02 12.77 7.54
N ASP A 251 -15.68 12.11 6.43
CA ASP A 251 -15.80 10.66 6.27
C ASP A 251 -14.99 9.87 7.32
N ILE A 252 -13.91 10.43 7.87
CA ILE A 252 -13.14 9.78 8.93
C ILE A 252 -14.00 9.63 10.18
N LEU A 253 -14.49 10.75 10.73
CA LEU A 253 -15.28 10.73 11.96
C LEU A 253 -16.58 9.94 11.75
N LEU A 254 -17.29 10.16 10.64
CA LEU A 254 -18.51 9.41 10.31
C LEU A 254 -18.27 7.90 10.21
N GLY A 255 -17.09 7.49 9.73
CA GLY A 255 -16.66 6.10 9.67
C GLY A 255 -16.53 5.46 11.04
N PHE A 256 -15.87 6.15 11.98
CA PHE A 256 -15.66 5.65 13.34
C PHE A 256 -16.91 5.77 14.23
N GLU A 257 -17.75 6.79 14.06
CA GLU A 257 -19.06 6.89 14.72
C GLU A 257 -19.98 5.72 14.32
N ALA A 258 -20.02 5.41 13.02
CA ALA A 258 -20.80 4.29 12.52
C ALA A 258 -20.27 2.95 13.05
N LEU A 259 -18.94 2.81 13.18
CA LEU A 259 -18.29 1.63 13.76
C LEU A 259 -18.68 1.47 15.23
N ASP A 260 -18.59 2.55 16.02
CA ASP A 260 -18.91 2.56 17.44
C ASP A 260 -20.39 2.21 17.70
N SER A 261 -21.26 2.71 16.84
CA SER A 261 -22.69 2.42 16.85
C SER A 261 -23.07 1.05 16.28
N GLY A 262 -22.10 0.21 15.88
CA GLY A 262 -22.32 -1.13 15.34
C GLY A 262 -22.82 -1.19 13.88
N HIS A 263 -22.85 -0.06 13.16
CA HIS A 263 -23.27 0.02 11.76
C HIS A 263 -22.09 -0.23 10.80
N LEU A 264 -21.55 -1.45 10.80
CA LEU A 264 -20.29 -1.81 10.11
C LEU A 264 -20.31 -1.48 8.61
N ALA A 265 -21.39 -1.79 7.89
CA ALA A 265 -21.49 -1.49 6.47
C ALA A 265 -21.47 0.02 6.15
N LYS A 266 -21.99 0.85 7.07
CA LYS A 266 -21.93 2.30 6.96
C LYS A 266 -20.52 2.82 7.27
N SER A 267 -19.88 2.26 8.30
CA SER A 267 -18.48 2.54 8.62
C SER A 267 -17.55 2.26 7.43
N VAL A 268 -17.66 1.06 6.85
CA VAL A 268 -16.92 0.65 5.65
C VAL A 268 -17.11 1.63 4.50
N ARG A 269 -18.35 2.10 4.24
CA ARG A 269 -18.61 3.05 3.15
C ARG A 269 -17.90 4.39 3.36
N HIS A 270 -17.94 4.93 4.58
CA HIS A 270 -17.29 6.21 4.89
C HIS A 270 -15.77 6.09 4.82
N LEU A 271 -15.18 5.06 5.43
CA LEU A 271 -13.74 4.83 5.35
C LEU A 271 -13.28 4.57 3.91
N ALA A 272 -14.07 3.85 3.11
CA ALA A 272 -13.82 3.67 1.68
C ALA A 272 -13.88 4.98 0.90
N ASN A 273 -14.85 5.87 1.19
CA ASN A 273 -14.89 7.18 0.57
C ASN A 273 -13.64 7.99 0.87
N HIS A 274 -13.23 8.04 2.14
CA HIS A 274 -12.02 8.75 2.55
C HIS A 274 -10.79 8.22 1.81
N GLU A 275 -10.58 6.91 1.85
CA GLU A 275 -9.46 6.27 1.15
C GLU A 275 -9.47 6.50 -0.36
N GLN A 276 -10.60 6.21 -1.02
CA GLN A 276 -10.65 6.15 -2.47
C GLN A 276 -10.74 7.53 -3.11
N ARG A 277 -11.44 8.49 -2.48
CA ARG A 277 -11.66 9.84 -3.00
C ARG A 277 -10.65 10.84 -2.46
N ASN A 278 -10.39 10.85 -1.16
CA ASN A 278 -9.57 11.91 -0.56
C ASN A 278 -8.08 11.58 -0.60
N ILE A 279 -7.72 10.28 -0.52
CA ILE A 279 -6.32 9.85 -0.49
C ILE A 279 -5.85 9.37 -1.87
N LEU A 280 -6.47 8.32 -2.42
CA LEU A 280 -5.95 7.66 -3.63
C LEU A 280 -6.23 8.43 -4.93
N GLN A 281 -7.36 9.16 -5.02
CA GLN A 281 -7.67 9.93 -6.22
C GLN A 281 -6.55 10.94 -6.56
N PRO A 282 -6.16 11.87 -5.67
CA PRO A 282 -5.15 12.88 -6.01
C PRO A 282 -3.75 12.29 -6.27
N ILE A 283 -3.33 11.26 -5.52
CA ILE A 283 -1.94 10.75 -5.59
C ILE A 283 -1.72 9.65 -6.64
N MET A 284 -2.80 9.04 -7.14
CA MET A 284 -2.74 7.95 -8.13
C MET A 284 -3.66 8.19 -9.32
N TYR A 285 -4.96 8.33 -9.10
CA TYR A 285 -5.94 8.21 -10.19
C TYR A 285 -6.18 9.49 -10.98
N ASP A 286 -5.79 10.66 -10.45
CA ASP A 286 -5.73 11.91 -11.23
C ASP A 286 -4.45 12.00 -12.09
N ASP A 287 -3.56 11.02 -11.99
CA ASP A 287 -2.37 10.93 -12.81
C ASP A 287 -2.70 10.35 -14.19
N TRP A 288 -2.71 11.22 -15.20
CA TRP A 288 -3.05 10.87 -16.59
C TRP A 288 -2.21 9.70 -17.14
N LYS A 289 -0.96 9.53 -16.71
CA LYS A 289 -0.09 8.46 -17.21
C LYS A 289 -0.48 7.14 -16.57
N LEU A 290 -0.78 7.13 -15.27
CA LEU A 290 -1.26 5.93 -14.60
C LEU A 290 -2.63 5.53 -15.14
N ASP A 291 -3.54 6.48 -15.27
CA ASP A 291 -4.87 6.28 -15.84
C ASP A 291 -4.82 5.59 -17.20
N TRP A 292 -4.05 6.15 -18.14
CA TRP A 292 -3.87 5.57 -19.47
C TRP A 292 -3.30 4.14 -19.43
N LEU A 293 -2.34 3.86 -18.55
CA LEU A 293 -1.74 2.51 -18.41
C LEU A 293 -2.75 1.50 -17.86
N LEU A 294 -3.56 1.90 -16.87
CA LEU A 294 -4.62 1.05 -16.29
C LEU A 294 -5.72 0.78 -17.31
N PHE A 295 -6.18 1.82 -18.03
CA PHE A 295 -7.14 1.69 -19.10
C PHE A 295 -6.65 0.75 -20.20
N ALA A 296 -5.42 0.93 -20.67
CA ALA A 296 -4.84 0.07 -21.71
C ALA A 296 -4.78 -1.39 -21.25
N ASN A 297 -4.31 -1.65 -20.02
CA ASN A 297 -4.31 -2.99 -19.44
C ASN A 297 -5.73 -3.60 -19.43
N HIS A 298 -6.72 -2.85 -18.95
CA HIS A 298 -8.10 -3.30 -18.88
C HIS A 298 -8.70 -3.61 -20.25
N PHE A 299 -8.53 -2.70 -21.21
CA PHE A 299 -9.00 -2.85 -22.58
C PHE A 299 -8.44 -4.11 -23.24
N TYR A 300 -7.13 -4.35 -23.14
CA TYR A 300 -6.52 -5.55 -23.71
C TYR A 300 -6.95 -6.83 -23.00
N TYR A 301 -7.10 -6.80 -21.67
CA TYR A 301 -7.59 -7.95 -20.89
C TYR A 301 -9.01 -8.36 -21.31
N VAL A 302 -9.93 -7.39 -21.39
CA VAL A 302 -11.34 -7.65 -21.70
C VAL A 302 -11.55 -8.06 -23.15
N THR A 303 -10.92 -7.36 -24.10
CA THR A 303 -11.19 -7.56 -25.53
C THR A 303 -10.49 -8.79 -26.10
N ARG A 304 -9.43 -9.28 -25.44
CA ARG A 304 -8.57 -10.38 -25.93
C ARG A 304 -8.00 -10.15 -27.33
N ILE A 305 -7.95 -8.90 -27.80
CA ILE A 305 -7.40 -8.55 -29.13
C ILE A 305 -5.89 -8.36 -29.10
N SER A 306 -5.26 -8.50 -27.93
CA SER A 306 -3.80 -8.50 -27.83
C SER A 306 -3.23 -9.64 -28.68
N PRO A 307 -2.22 -9.39 -29.53
CA PRO A 307 -1.54 -10.44 -30.27
C PRO A 307 -0.72 -11.37 -29.37
N LEU A 308 -0.52 -11.01 -28.10
CA LEU A 308 0.23 -11.78 -27.11
C LEU A 308 -0.70 -12.21 -25.96
N PRO A 309 -0.82 -13.52 -25.67
CA PRO A 309 -1.45 -14.00 -24.44
C PRO A 309 -0.69 -13.47 -23.22
N ASP A 310 -1.39 -13.26 -22.11
CA ASP A 310 -0.81 -13.06 -20.77
C ASP A 310 -0.08 -11.73 -20.47
N ILE A 311 -0.12 -10.73 -21.37
CA ILE A 311 0.46 -9.40 -21.09
C ILE A 311 -0.43 -8.50 -20.21
N ALA A 312 -1.74 -8.76 -20.21
CA ALA A 312 -2.73 -7.93 -19.50
C ALA A 312 -3.25 -8.70 -18.29
N GLN A 313 -3.34 -8.01 -17.16
CA GLN A 313 -3.81 -8.60 -15.90
C GLN A 313 -5.25 -8.20 -15.58
N PRO A 314 -6.05 -9.09 -14.99
CA PRO A 314 -7.37 -8.73 -14.50
C PRO A 314 -7.29 -7.68 -13.40
N ILE A 315 -8.23 -6.74 -13.42
CA ILE A 315 -8.52 -5.90 -12.25
C ILE A 315 -9.53 -6.68 -11.40
N GLU A 316 -9.03 -7.34 -10.35
CA GLU A 316 -9.84 -8.18 -9.47
C GLU A 316 -9.33 -8.13 -8.02
N LEU A 317 -10.22 -8.41 -7.07
CA LEU A 317 -9.88 -8.62 -5.67
C LEU A 317 -10.19 -10.06 -5.30
N THR A 318 -9.17 -10.82 -4.90
CA THR A 318 -9.32 -12.20 -4.42
C THR A 318 -9.15 -12.26 -2.90
N LEU A 319 -10.22 -12.62 -2.20
CA LEU A 319 -10.34 -12.79 -0.74
C LEU A 319 -9.70 -14.10 -0.25
N ALA A 320 -8.44 -14.30 -0.64
CA ALA A 320 -7.59 -15.42 -0.23
C ALA A 320 -6.15 -14.94 -0.03
N SER A 321 -5.34 -15.71 0.68
CA SER A 321 -3.94 -15.36 0.95
C SER A 321 -3.05 -15.44 -0.28
N GLN A 322 -3.33 -16.32 -1.24
CA GLN A 322 -2.51 -16.48 -2.45
C GLN A 322 -2.72 -15.39 -3.51
N CYS A 323 -1.72 -15.21 -4.40
CA CYS A 323 -1.81 -14.29 -5.55
C CYS A 323 -2.63 -14.86 -6.71
N LYS A 324 -2.72 -16.19 -6.82
CA LYS A 324 -3.49 -16.83 -7.89
C LYS A 324 -4.99 -16.64 -7.66
N ARG A 325 -5.69 -16.26 -8.74
CA ARG A 325 -7.16 -16.25 -8.80
C ARG A 325 -7.75 -17.56 -8.28
N ILE A 326 -8.87 -17.45 -7.58
CA ILE A 326 -9.69 -18.60 -7.18
C ILE A 326 -11.02 -18.49 -7.91
N ASP A 327 -11.41 -19.56 -8.60
CA ASP A 327 -12.67 -19.60 -9.34
C ASP A 327 -13.84 -20.01 -8.43
N ASP A 328 -14.06 -19.22 -7.38
CA ASP A 328 -15.23 -19.29 -6.50
C ASP A 328 -15.70 -17.89 -6.07
N ASP A 329 -16.66 -17.82 -5.15
CA ASP A 329 -17.27 -16.56 -4.68
C ASP A 329 -16.30 -15.62 -3.92
N ARG A 330 -15.02 -15.98 -3.77
CA ARG A 330 -14.00 -15.13 -3.11
C ARG A 330 -13.32 -14.16 -4.06
N THR A 331 -13.55 -14.24 -5.37
CA THR A 331 -12.96 -13.29 -6.32
C THR A 331 -14.03 -12.35 -6.87
N VAL A 332 -13.81 -11.05 -6.65
CA VAL A 332 -14.65 -9.98 -7.20
C VAL A 332 -13.87 -9.31 -8.32
N THR A 333 -14.43 -9.29 -9.53
CA THR A 333 -13.83 -8.63 -10.69
C THR A 333 -14.35 -7.20 -10.85
N PHE A 334 -13.54 -6.38 -11.52
CA PHE A 334 -14.01 -5.11 -12.06
C PHE A 334 -15.03 -5.31 -13.19
N ASP A 335 -15.50 -4.22 -13.77
CA ASP A 335 -16.47 -4.22 -14.86
C ASP A 335 -15.91 -4.90 -16.12
N SER A 336 -16.74 -5.64 -16.86
CA SER A 336 -16.34 -6.35 -18.07
C SER A 336 -16.45 -5.49 -19.34
N SER A 337 -16.83 -4.22 -19.24
CA SER A 337 -16.85 -3.28 -20.35
C SER A 337 -15.42 -2.90 -20.75
N PRO A 338 -15.06 -2.94 -22.05
CA PRO A 338 -13.75 -2.50 -22.52
C PRO A 338 -13.44 -1.02 -22.22
N LEU A 339 -14.48 -0.21 -22.01
CA LEU A 339 -14.36 1.22 -21.74
C LEU A 339 -14.54 1.55 -20.24
N ALA A 340 -14.63 0.54 -19.38
CA ALA A 340 -14.68 0.79 -17.96
C ALA A 340 -13.35 1.40 -17.49
N ASP A 341 -13.46 2.32 -16.55
CA ASP A 341 -12.36 3.16 -16.11
C ASP A 341 -12.21 3.02 -14.59
N LEU A 342 -11.04 2.55 -14.15
CA LEU A 342 -10.72 2.42 -12.74
C LEU A 342 -10.36 3.78 -12.11
N SER A 343 -9.94 4.76 -12.90
CA SER A 343 -9.60 6.11 -12.44
C SER A 343 -10.85 6.93 -12.13
N ASP A 344 -11.97 6.63 -12.80
CA ASP A 344 -13.30 7.13 -12.46
C ASP A 344 -13.72 6.69 -11.05
N ILE A 345 -13.93 7.67 -10.17
CA ILE A 345 -14.22 7.43 -8.75
C ILE A 345 -15.54 6.68 -8.55
N ASP A 346 -16.56 6.90 -9.37
CA ASP A 346 -17.87 6.30 -9.17
C ASP A 346 -17.87 4.83 -9.61
N GLN A 347 -17.21 4.52 -10.74
CA GLN A 347 -16.99 3.15 -11.19
C GLN A 347 -16.11 2.37 -10.20
N ARG A 348 -15.02 2.98 -9.71
CA ARG A 348 -14.14 2.37 -8.71
C ARG A 348 -14.86 2.15 -7.39
N MET A 349 -15.61 3.12 -6.90
CA MET A 349 -16.39 2.97 -5.66
C MET A 349 -17.47 1.90 -5.78
N ALA A 350 -18.11 1.74 -6.94
CA ALA A 350 -19.04 0.65 -7.17
C ALA A 350 -18.35 -0.73 -7.02
N PHE A 351 -17.14 -0.88 -7.56
CA PHE A 351 -16.32 -2.08 -7.40
C PHE A 351 -15.89 -2.31 -5.94
N VAL A 352 -15.34 -1.29 -5.28
CA VAL A 352 -14.90 -1.34 -3.87
C VAL A 352 -16.04 -1.74 -2.94
N LEU A 353 -17.22 -1.14 -3.10
CA LEU A 353 -18.38 -1.46 -2.26
C LEU A 353 -19.00 -2.84 -2.59
N ARG A 354 -18.85 -3.36 -3.82
CA ARG A 354 -19.18 -4.75 -4.13
C ARG A 354 -18.25 -5.71 -3.39
N ALA A 355 -16.95 -5.45 -3.44
CA ALA A 355 -15.94 -6.23 -2.71
C ALA A 355 -16.18 -6.24 -1.19
N ALA A 356 -16.52 -5.09 -0.61
CA ALA A 356 -16.88 -4.99 0.80
C ALA A 356 -18.12 -5.82 1.18
N ARG A 357 -19.17 -5.79 0.34
CA ARG A 357 -20.36 -6.61 0.56
C ARG A 357 -20.03 -8.10 0.46
N GLN A 358 -19.26 -8.51 -0.55
CA GLN A 358 -18.82 -9.89 -0.70
C GLN A 358 -18.06 -10.39 0.54
N PHE A 359 -17.14 -9.56 1.05
CA PHE A 359 -16.38 -9.88 2.27
C PHE A 359 -17.31 -10.08 3.49
N ASP A 360 -18.25 -9.16 3.72
CA ASP A 360 -19.23 -9.27 4.82
C ASP A 360 -20.15 -10.50 4.68
N GLU A 361 -20.62 -10.81 3.48
CA GLU A 361 -21.44 -11.99 3.20
C GLU A 361 -20.67 -13.29 3.48
N LEU A 362 -19.42 -13.38 3.03
CA LEU A 362 -18.57 -14.55 3.26
C LEU A 362 -18.21 -14.73 4.74
N LEU A 363 -18.07 -13.65 5.51
CA LEU A 363 -17.86 -13.70 6.96
C LEU A 363 -19.09 -14.23 7.71
N ARG A 364 -20.30 -14.07 7.17
CA ARG A 364 -21.56 -14.58 7.75
C ARG A 364 -21.92 -15.98 7.27
N GLY A 365 -21.31 -16.43 6.17
CA GLY A 365 -21.57 -17.72 5.54
C GLY A 365 -20.64 -18.86 5.97
N SER A 366 -20.70 -19.96 5.22
CA SER A 366 -19.86 -21.16 5.43
C SER A 366 -18.38 -20.93 5.15
N SER A 367 -18.04 -19.90 4.36
CA SER A 367 -16.67 -19.57 3.97
C SER A 367 -15.88 -18.83 5.05
N ARG A 368 -16.50 -18.42 6.15
CA ARG A 368 -15.87 -17.66 7.24
C ARG A 368 -14.54 -18.26 7.69
N GLY A 369 -14.48 -19.58 7.90
CA GLY A 369 -13.26 -20.25 8.35
C GLY A 369 -12.10 -20.13 7.35
N LEU A 370 -12.39 -20.14 6.04
CA LEU A 370 -11.40 -19.96 4.99
C LEU A 370 -10.89 -18.52 4.92
N LEU A 371 -11.78 -17.54 5.13
CA LEU A 371 -11.38 -16.12 5.16
C LEU A 371 -10.53 -15.83 6.39
N GLU A 372 -10.95 -16.28 7.58
CA GLU A 372 -10.15 -16.14 8.80
C GLU A 372 -8.78 -16.79 8.65
N GLN A 373 -8.70 -17.98 8.03
CA GLN A 373 -7.42 -18.62 7.75
C GLN A 373 -6.57 -17.79 6.79
N SER A 374 -7.17 -17.27 5.71
CA SER A 374 -6.46 -16.41 4.76
C SER A 374 -5.92 -15.15 5.42
N ILE A 375 -6.68 -14.52 6.32
CA ILE A 375 -6.22 -13.36 7.10
C ILE A 375 -5.08 -13.75 8.05
N ARG A 376 -5.14 -14.93 8.70
CA ARG A 376 -4.03 -15.43 9.53
C ARG A 376 -2.76 -15.66 8.71
N ASP A 377 -2.87 -16.21 7.52
CA ASP A 377 -1.74 -16.42 6.61
C ASP A 377 -1.13 -15.07 6.19
N ILE A 378 -1.96 -14.07 5.85
CA ILE A 378 -1.51 -12.71 5.53
C ILE A 378 -0.82 -12.07 6.75
N ALA A 379 -1.40 -12.19 7.95
CA ALA A 379 -0.80 -11.71 9.21
C ALA A 379 0.57 -12.34 9.51
N ALA A 380 0.77 -13.59 9.08
CA ALA A 380 2.04 -14.31 9.17
C ALA A 380 3.02 -13.99 8.03
N GLY A 381 2.69 -13.05 7.13
CA GLY A 381 3.54 -12.65 6.01
C GLY A 381 3.55 -13.64 4.84
N GLN A 382 2.55 -14.53 4.75
CA GLN A 382 2.46 -15.56 3.71
C GLN A 382 1.60 -15.13 2.51
N GLY A 383 1.04 -13.92 2.52
CA GLY A 383 0.06 -13.47 1.53
C GLY A 383 0.61 -13.02 0.16
N VAL A 384 1.92 -12.78 0.02
CA VAL A 384 2.51 -12.31 -1.25
C VAL A 384 3.63 -13.26 -1.61
N ARG A 385 3.29 -14.33 -2.33
CA ARG A 385 4.18 -15.42 -2.76
C ARG A 385 3.75 -15.98 -4.11
#